data_AF-A0A357JFK5-F1
#
_entry.id   AF-A0A357JFK5-F1
#
_cell.length_a   1.000
_cell.length_b   1.000
_cell.length_c   1.000
_cell.angle_alpha   90.00
_cell.angle_beta   90.00
_cell.angle_gamma   90.00
#
_symmetry.space_group_name_H-M   'P 1'
#
loop_
_entity.id
_entity.type
_entity.pdbx_description
1 polymer ?
#
loop_
_entity_poly.entity_id
_entity_poly.type
_entity_poly.pdbx_seq_one_letter_code
_entity_poly.pdbx_strand_id
1 'polypeptide(L)'
;MGRVDVSFLDKDNVLVSWMESTDKAAELKMVKVNKNGQKFEPITVSLMSAARASGFPQLEIVNGIVYVAWNHIEDKITTIKIKNFDVDDFN
;
A
#
# COMPACT_ATOMS: atom_id res chain seq x y z
N MET A 1 -11.44 8.69 0.32
CA MET A 1 -10.32 7.82 -0.09
C MET A 1 -10.49 6.46 0.60
N GLY A 2 -9.67 5.46 0.25
CA GLY A 2 -10.01 4.04 0.20
C GLY A 2 -9.05 3.37 -0.78
N ARG A 3 -9.54 2.60 -1.76
CA ARG A 3 -8.69 1.87 -2.73
C ARG A 3 -7.83 0.85 -2.00
N VAL A 4 -8.56 0.02 -1.27
CA VAL A 4 -7.98 -1.01 -0.43
C VAL A 4 -7.59 -2.18 -1.32
N ASP A 5 -6.42 -2.72 -1.04
CA ASP A 5 -5.98 -4.01 -1.58
C ASP A 5 -5.53 -4.90 -0.41
N VAL A 6 -5.62 -6.21 -0.58
CA VAL A 6 -5.31 -7.20 0.45
C VAL A 6 -4.58 -8.38 -0.15
N SER A 7 -3.46 -8.76 0.45
CA SER A 7 -2.74 -9.99 0.09
C SER A 7 -2.48 -10.84 1.33
N PHE A 8 -2.57 -12.16 1.19
CA PHE A 8 -2.30 -13.08 2.29
C PHE A 8 -0.79 -13.20 2.50
N LEU A 9 -0.33 -12.95 3.72
CA LEU A 9 1.04 -13.27 4.14
C LEU A 9 1.14 -14.76 4.51
N ASP A 10 0.13 -15.26 5.22
CA ASP A 10 -0.03 -16.65 5.62
C ASP A 10 -1.51 -16.95 5.98
N LYS A 11 -1.78 -18.12 6.58
CA LYS A 11 -3.14 -18.55 6.95
C LYS A 11 -3.83 -17.67 8.00
N ASP A 12 -3.07 -16.92 8.79
CA ASP A 12 -3.53 -16.13 9.93
C ASP A 12 -3.33 -14.63 9.72
N ASN A 13 -2.48 -14.21 8.77
CA ASN A 13 -2.11 -12.82 8.55
C ASN A 13 -2.34 -12.35 7.10
N VAL A 14 -2.84 -11.14 6.96
CA VAL A 14 -2.95 -10.42 5.70
C VAL A 14 -2.19 -9.11 5.76
N LEU A 15 -1.71 -8.65 4.61
CA LEU A 15 -1.23 -7.30 4.41
C LEU A 15 -2.32 -6.50 3.71
N VAL A 16 -2.69 -5.35 4.30
CA VAL A 16 -3.71 -4.46 3.77
C VAL A 16 -3.04 -3.18 3.31
N SER A 17 -3.27 -2.75 2.07
CA SER A 17 -2.87 -1.41 1.59
C SER A 17 -4.08 -0.50 1.43
N TRP A 18 -3.89 0.81 1.60
CA TRP A 18 -4.93 1.81 1.34
C TRP A 18 -4.33 3.18 1.02
N MET A 19 -5.14 4.02 0.38
CA MET A 19 -4.87 5.45 0.31
C MET A 19 -5.58 6.21 1.43
N GLU A 20 -4.80 6.87 2.27
CA GLU A 20 -5.27 7.76 3.33
C GLU A 20 -5.25 9.22 2.88
N SER A 21 -6.28 9.96 3.26
CA SER A 21 -6.35 11.40 2.99
C SER A 21 -5.54 12.15 4.02
N THR A 22 -4.74 13.13 3.59
CA THR A 22 -4.15 14.12 4.49
C THR A 22 -4.67 15.51 4.12
N ASP A 23 -4.36 16.53 4.93
CA ASP A 23 -4.84 17.90 4.71
C ASP A 23 -4.51 18.47 3.33
N LYS A 24 -3.42 18.01 2.71
CA LYS A 24 -2.89 18.55 1.44
C LYS A 24 -2.66 17.50 0.36
N ALA A 25 -2.70 16.21 0.69
CA ALA A 25 -2.27 15.14 -0.19
C ALA A 25 -2.96 13.80 0.14
N ALA A 26 -2.39 12.71 -0.33
CA ALA A 26 -2.72 11.37 0.12
C ALA A 26 -1.45 10.59 0.48
N GLU A 27 -1.58 9.63 1.38
CA GLU A 27 -0.53 8.67 1.72
C GLU A 27 -0.96 7.29 1.23
N LEU A 28 -0.05 6.56 0.60
CA LEU A 28 -0.21 5.12 0.43
C LEU A 28 0.36 4.43 1.66
N LYS A 29 -0.50 3.73 2.38
CA LYS A 29 -0.17 3.02 3.62
C LYS A 29 -0.35 1.53 3.46
N MET A 30 0.37 0.79 4.30
CA MET A 30 0.19 -0.65 4.47
C MET A 30 0.22 -1.03 5.93
N VAL A 31 -0.51 -2.08 6.30
CA VAL A 31 -0.52 -2.63 7.66
C VAL A 31 -0.78 -4.12 7.63
N LYS A 32 -0.07 -4.85 8.49
CA LYS A 32 -0.38 -6.26 8.76
C LYS A 32 -1.59 -6.34 9.68
N VAL A 33 -2.51 -7.24 9.35
CA VAL A 33 -3.69 -7.53 10.16
C VAL A 33 -3.78 -9.04 10.34
N ASN A 34 -3.97 -9.49 11.58
CA ASN A 34 -4.19 -10.91 11.84
C ASN A 34 -5.70 -11.26 11.82
N LYS A 35 -6.01 -12.54 11.72
CA LYS A 35 -7.39 -13.08 11.70
C LYS A 35 -8.22 -12.74 12.95
N ASN A 36 -7.58 -12.38 14.06
CA ASN A 36 -8.24 -11.97 15.30
C ASN A 36 -8.54 -10.45 15.32
N GLY A 37 -8.20 -9.73 14.25
CA GLY A 37 -8.40 -8.29 14.11
C GLY A 37 -7.30 -7.43 14.74
N GLN A 38 -6.21 -8.01 15.23
CA GLN A 38 -5.03 -7.26 15.67
C GLN A 38 -4.41 -6.57 14.46
N LYS A 39 -4.19 -5.26 14.59
CA LYS A 39 -3.47 -4.44 13.61
C LYS A 39 -2.08 -4.17 14.17
N PHE A 40 -1.08 -4.36 13.34
CA PHE A 40 0.30 -3.95 13.64
C PHE A 40 0.48 -2.46 13.31
N GLU A 41 1.67 -1.92 13.51
CA GLU A 41 1.95 -0.52 13.16
C GLU A 41 1.89 -0.29 11.64
N PRO A 42 1.09 0.68 11.18
CA PRO A 42 1.06 1.03 9.76
C PRO A 42 2.38 1.63 9.27
N ILE A 43 2.79 1.25 8.06
CA ILE A 43 3.90 1.90 7.36
C ILE A 43 3.39 2.82 6.26
N THR A 44 4.12 3.91 6.03
CA THR A 44 3.89 4.80 4.89
C THR A 44 4.80 4.40 3.73
N VAL A 45 4.21 3.98 2.62
CA VAL A 45 4.92 3.59 1.40
C VAL A 45 5.42 4.83 0.66
N SER A 46 4.53 5.81 0.46
CA SER A 46 4.80 7.03 -0.31
C SER A 46 3.77 8.13 -0.03
N LEU A 47 4.21 9.39 -0.15
CA LEU A 47 3.34 10.55 -0.31
C LEU A 47 2.92 10.67 -1.79
N MET A 48 1.64 10.89 -2.06
CA MET A 48 1.12 10.94 -3.42
C MET A 48 -0.01 11.94 -3.59
N SER A 49 -0.35 12.23 -4.84
CA SER A 49 -1.50 13.07 -5.16
C SER A 49 -2.81 12.40 -4.72
N ALA A 50 -3.72 13.18 -4.15
CA ALA A 50 -5.08 12.73 -3.83
C ALA A 50 -6.00 12.67 -5.08
N ALA A 51 -5.52 13.10 -6.25
CA ALA A 51 -6.30 13.15 -7.48
C ALA A 51 -6.76 11.75 -7.92
N ARG A 52 -7.87 11.68 -8.68
CA ARG A 52 -8.35 10.41 -9.24
C ARG A 52 -7.33 9.73 -10.17
N ALA A 53 -6.50 10.52 -10.84
CA ALA A 53 -5.45 10.01 -11.73
C ALA A 53 -4.38 9.17 -11.01
N SER A 54 -4.25 9.29 -9.67
CA SER A 54 -3.34 8.45 -8.87
C SER A 54 -3.74 6.97 -8.88
N GLY A 55 -4.89 6.65 -9.48
CA GLY A 55 -5.29 5.29 -9.79
C GLY A 55 -5.66 4.48 -8.55
N PHE A 56 -5.44 3.17 -8.64
CA PHE A 56 -5.64 2.20 -7.58
C PHE A 56 -4.31 1.48 -7.40
N PRO A 57 -3.60 1.69 -6.27
CA PRO A 57 -2.42 0.90 -5.96
C PRO A 57 -2.73 -0.60 -6.01
N GLN A 58 -1.75 -1.40 -6.42
CA GLN A 58 -1.85 -2.86 -6.47
C GLN A 58 -0.79 -3.45 -5.56
N LEU A 59 -1.15 -4.48 -4.81
CA LEU A 59 -0.33 -5.16 -3.82
C LEU A 59 -0.21 -6.65 -4.14
N GLU A 60 1.01 -7.12 -4.41
CA GLU A 60 1.27 -8.52 -4.72
C GLU A 60 2.44 -9.06 -3.92
N ILE A 61 2.37 -10.32 -3.51
CA ILE A 61 3.44 -11.01 -2.78
C ILE A 61 3.97 -12.12 -3.67
N VAL A 62 5.26 -12.06 -3.99
CA VAL A 62 5.93 -13.04 -4.86
C VAL A 62 7.23 -13.47 -4.20
N ASN A 63 7.36 -14.76 -3.92
CA ASN A 63 8.58 -15.36 -3.34
C ASN A 63 9.09 -14.66 -2.07
N GLY A 64 8.18 -14.27 -1.17
CA GLY A 64 8.54 -13.57 0.08
C GLY A 64 8.82 -12.08 -0.08
N ILE A 65 8.63 -11.52 -1.27
CA ILE A 65 8.78 -10.08 -1.51
C ILE A 65 7.41 -9.48 -1.74
N VAL A 66 7.11 -8.44 -0.96
CA VAL A 66 5.92 -7.61 -1.14
C VAL A 66 6.23 -6.56 -2.20
N TYR A 67 5.42 -6.48 -3.24
CA TYR A 67 5.46 -5.45 -4.27
C TYR A 67 4.21 -4.58 -4.17
N VAL A 68 4.42 -3.27 -4.14
CA VAL A 68 3.34 -2.30 -4.24
C VAL A 68 3.62 -1.33 -5.38
N ALA A 69 2.69 -1.25 -6.32
CA ALA A 69 2.78 -0.37 -7.49
C ALA A 69 1.65 0.66 -7.51
N TRP A 70 1.95 1.88 -7.94
CA TRP A 70 0.96 2.96 -8.01
C TRP A 70 1.27 3.96 -9.13
N ASN A 71 0.26 4.73 -9.54
CA ASN A 71 0.46 5.85 -10.45
C ASN A 71 1.05 7.03 -9.69
N HIS A 72 2.23 7.47 -10.10
CA HIS A 72 2.86 8.69 -9.65
C HIS A 72 2.59 9.81 -10.65
N ILE A 73 2.13 10.95 -10.16
CA ILE A 73 1.81 12.12 -10.97
C ILE A 73 2.76 13.24 -10.60
N GLU A 74 3.49 13.72 -11.60
CA GLU A 74 4.39 14.87 -11.50
C GLU A 74 4.23 15.68 -12.79
N ASP A 75 3.98 17.00 -12.68
CA ASP A 75 3.79 17.90 -13.82
C ASP A 75 2.83 17.42 -14.93
N LYS A 76 1.72 16.79 -14.53
CA LYS A 76 0.70 16.17 -15.40
C LYS A 76 1.17 14.93 -16.17
N ILE A 77 2.37 14.44 -15.92
CA ILE A 77 2.88 13.17 -16.42
C ILE A 77 2.53 12.10 -15.40
N THR A 78 1.92 11.01 -15.86
CA THR A 78 1.66 9.82 -15.05
C THR A 78 2.70 8.76 -15.36
N THR A 79 3.41 8.29 -14.33
CA THR A 79 4.33 7.17 -14.39
C THR A 79 3.91 6.09 -13.41
N ILE A 80 4.40 4.86 -13.57
CA ILE A 80 4.21 3.80 -12.57
C ILE A 80 5.45 3.79 -11.68
N LYS A 81 5.25 3.89 -10.37
CA LYS A 81 6.29 3.63 -9.36
C LYS A 81 6.00 2.30 -8.67
N ILE A 82 7.07 1.63 -8.28
CA ILE A 82 7.02 0.40 -7.49
C ILE A 82 7.92 0.55 -6.27
N LYS A 83 7.48 -0.01 -5.14
CA LYS A 83 8.31 -0.21 -3.95
C LYS A 83 8.19 -1.67 -3.55
N ASN A 84 9.29 -2.23 -3.06
CA ASN A 84 9.32 -3.58 -2.53
C ASN A 84 9.80 -3.59 -1.07
N PHE A 85 9.39 -4.63 -0.37
CA PHE A 85 9.71 -4.92 1.02
C PHE A 85 9.90 -6.43 1.17
N ASP A 86 10.69 -6.85 2.14
CA ASP A 86 10.63 -8.23 2.60
C ASP A 86 9.32 -8.43 3.38
N VAL A 87 8.70 -9.62 3.32
CA VAL A 87 7.53 -9.92 4.17
C VAL A 87 7.86 -9.80 5.66
N ASP A 88 9.13 -10.00 6.04
CA ASP A 88 9.59 -9.89 7.41
C ASP A 88 9.66 -8.43 7.92
N ASP A 89 9.61 -7.44 7.03
CA ASP A 89 9.55 -6.01 7.40
C ASP A 89 8.23 -5.62 8.11
N PHE A 90 7.23 -6.52 8.13
CA PHE A 90 5.90 -6.30 8.71
C PHE A 90 5.65 -7.10 10.00
N ASN A 91 6.68 -7.66 10.62
CA ASN A 91 6.57 -8.48 11.84
C ASN A 91 6.45 -7.68 13.15
#